data_AF-A0A9N8VSW0-F1
#
_entry.id   AF-A0A9N8VSW0-F1
#
_cell.length_a   1.000
_cell.length_b   1.000
_cell.length_c   1.000
_cell.angle_alpha   90.00
_cell.angle_beta   90.00
_cell.angle_gamma   90.00
#
_symmetry.space_group_name_H-M   'P 1'
#
loop_
_entity.id
_entity.type
_entity.pdbx_description
1 polymer ?
#
loop_
_entity_poly.entity_id
_entity_poly.type
_entity_poly.pdbx_seq_one_letter_code
_entity_poly.pdbx_strand_id
1 'polypeptide(L)'
;MLIKKAHGCHPAGHSCDNKCGAQVTYANLIPNSILNITVQSPDDGDGLGVSAIGHFSIKIDNDDSLELWKEPTWVNGCQCKNCTNIPVQYSFLQPFYMKMPPKGTEFEIWIAIYWSCKLDDSSFKPCHSENVYHRDYVR
;
A
#
# COMPACT_ATOMS: atom_id res chain seq x y z
N MET A 1 1.12 16.12 20.96
CA MET A 1 -0.30 15.83 21.21
C MET A 1 -0.70 14.67 20.31
N LEU A 2 -0.82 13.46 20.86
CA LEU A 2 -1.25 12.26 20.12
C LEU A 2 -2.76 12.15 20.27
N ILE A 3 -3.50 12.49 19.22
CA ILE A 3 -4.92 12.16 19.17
C ILE A 3 -5.00 10.64 18.92
N LYS A 4 -5.31 9.89 19.99
CA LYS A 4 -5.80 8.51 19.88
C LYS A 4 -7.02 8.54 18.97
N LYS A 5 -7.02 7.80 17.84
CA LYS A 5 -8.22 7.55 17.05
C LYS A 5 -9.20 6.71 17.88
N ALA A 6 -9.98 7.38 18.71
CA ALA A 6 -11.26 6.84 19.17
C ALA A 6 -12.26 7.10 18.03
N HIS A 7 -12.79 6.04 17.42
CA HIS A 7 -13.93 6.07 16.48
C HIS A 7 -13.70 6.47 15.00
N GLY A 8 -12.57 6.12 14.38
CA GLY A 8 -12.39 6.27 12.91
C GLY A 8 -12.30 4.92 12.21
N CYS A 9 -13.06 4.68 11.12
CA CYS A 9 -12.94 3.39 10.44
C CYS A 9 -11.60 3.22 9.74
N HIS A 10 -10.96 2.11 10.05
CA HIS A 10 -9.64 1.75 9.56
C HIS A 10 -9.69 0.36 8.89
N PRO A 11 -8.79 0.09 7.94
CA PRO A 11 -8.64 -1.27 7.41
C PRO A 11 -8.15 -2.17 8.55
N ALA A 12 -8.84 -3.27 8.79
CA ALA A 12 -8.38 -4.35 9.65
C ALA A 12 -7.95 -5.50 8.73
N GLY A 13 -6.64 -5.64 8.56
CA GLY A 13 -6.08 -6.71 7.75
C GLY A 13 -6.18 -8.04 8.47
N HIS A 14 -6.73 -9.04 7.79
CA HIS A 14 -6.53 -10.44 8.11
C HIS A 14 -5.59 -11.07 7.07
N SER A 15 -4.92 -12.14 7.44
CA SER A 15 -4.14 -12.97 6.51
C SER A 15 -4.98 -13.28 5.27
N CYS A 16 -4.36 -13.23 4.09
CA CYS A 16 -5.00 -13.59 2.83
C CYS A 16 -5.28 -15.10 2.68
N ASP A 17 -4.83 -15.93 3.62
CA ASP A 17 -5.02 -17.38 3.68
C ASP A 17 -4.79 -18.06 2.31
N ASN A 18 -5.85 -18.48 1.63
CA ASN A 18 -5.78 -19.18 0.33
C ASN A 18 -5.94 -18.26 -0.89
N LYS A 19 -6.08 -16.95 -0.69
CA LYS A 19 -6.32 -15.94 -1.73
C LYS A 19 -5.20 -14.91 -1.82
N CYS A 20 -3.98 -15.28 -1.44
CA CYS A 20 -2.81 -14.42 -1.54
C CYS A 20 -2.35 -14.22 -2.98
N GLY A 21 -1.49 -13.25 -3.20
CA GLY A 21 -0.99 -12.87 -4.53
C GLY A 21 -1.02 -11.37 -4.77
N ALA A 22 -1.06 -10.55 -3.71
CA ALA A 22 -0.85 -9.13 -3.86
C ALA A 22 0.61 -8.87 -4.27
N GLN A 23 0.83 -7.85 -5.09
CA GLN A 23 2.15 -7.58 -5.64
C GLN A 23 2.38 -6.12 -5.97
N VAL A 24 3.64 -5.71 -6.00
CA VAL A 24 4.10 -4.49 -6.67
C VAL A 24 4.42 -4.87 -8.11
N THR A 25 3.64 -4.36 -9.08
CA THR A 25 3.81 -4.68 -10.50
C THR A 25 4.74 -3.70 -11.22
N TYR A 26 4.94 -2.52 -10.63
CA TYR A 26 5.84 -1.50 -11.14
C TYR A 26 6.33 -0.64 -9.98
N ALA A 27 7.62 -0.34 -9.97
CA ALA A 27 8.19 0.66 -9.09
C ALA A 27 9.36 1.34 -9.82
N ASN A 28 9.46 2.66 -9.70
CA ASN A 28 10.66 3.39 -10.11
C ASN A 28 10.81 4.67 -9.30
N LEU A 29 12.04 4.99 -8.93
CA LEU A 29 12.38 6.30 -8.39
C LEU A 29 12.53 7.28 -9.55
N ILE A 30 11.84 8.42 -9.48
CA ILE A 30 11.86 9.48 -10.49
C ILE A 30 12.38 10.78 -9.87
N PRO A 31 12.78 11.79 -10.68
CA PRO A 31 13.30 13.06 -10.17
C PRO A 31 12.40 13.71 -9.12
N ASN A 32 13.02 14.51 -8.24
CA ASN A 32 12.39 15.15 -7.06
C ASN A 32 12.01 14.17 -5.94
N SER A 33 12.71 13.04 -5.86
CA SER A 33 12.57 12.08 -4.76
C SER A 33 11.13 11.58 -4.64
N ILE A 34 10.61 11.13 -5.77
CA ILE A 34 9.28 10.55 -5.88
C ILE A 34 9.43 9.09 -6.27
N LEU A 35 8.78 8.21 -5.54
CA LEU A 35 8.56 6.83 -5.97
C LEU A 35 7.26 6.79 -6.76
N ASN A 36 7.34 6.36 -8.02
CA ASN A 36 6.18 6.01 -8.82
C ASN A 36 5.96 4.50 -8.71
N ILE A 37 4.83 4.09 -8.16
CA ILE A 37 4.56 2.70 -7.81
C ILE A 37 3.16 2.30 -8.26
N THR A 38 3.06 1.08 -8.79
CA THR A 38 1.80 0.39 -9.06
C THR A 38 1.75 -0.88 -8.23
N VAL A 39 0.67 -1.02 -7.47
CA VAL A 39 0.35 -2.23 -6.72
C VAL A 39 -0.86 -2.92 -7.32
N GLN A 40 -0.95 -4.22 -7.13
CA GLN A 40 -2.06 -5.06 -7.56
C GLN A 40 -2.51 -5.97 -6.43
N SER A 41 -3.82 -6.08 -6.23
CA SER A 41 -4.42 -7.11 -5.40
C SER A 41 -4.85 -8.32 -6.23
N PRO A 42 -5.05 -9.49 -5.62
CA PRO A 42 -5.89 -10.53 -6.19
C PRO A 42 -7.27 -9.98 -6.59
N ASP A 43 -7.87 -10.58 -7.62
CA ASP A 43 -9.25 -10.30 -8.02
C ASP A 43 -10.17 -11.37 -7.44
N ASP A 44 -10.95 -10.96 -6.44
CA ASP A 44 -11.92 -11.81 -5.74
C ASP A 44 -13.29 -11.83 -6.43
N GLY A 45 -13.47 -11.08 -7.52
CA GLY A 45 -14.74 -10.95 -8.24
C GLY A 45 -15.83 -10.17 -7.50
N ASP A 46 -15.47 -9.51 -6.39
CA ASP A 46 -16.38 -8.70 -5.55
C ASP A 46 -16.35 -7.20 -5.91
N GLY A 47 -15.52 -6.80 -6.88
CA GLY A 47 -15.33 -5.41 -7.27
C GLY A 47 -14.61 -4.57 -6.21
N LEU A 48 -13.90 -5.22 -5.27
CA LEU A 48 -13.16 -4.59 -4.18
C LEU A 48 -11.66 -4.92 -4.27
N GLY A 49 -10.97 -4.35 -5.26
CA GLY A 49 -9.51 -4.49 -5.40
C GLY A 49 -8.70 -3.73 -4.33
N VAL A 50 -7.62 -3.06 -4.73
CA VAL A 50 -6.71 -2.36 -3.81
C VAL A 50 -7.47 -1.24 -3.07
N SER A 51 -7.85 -1.53 -1.83
CA SER A 51 -8.75 -0.73 -1.00
C SER A 51 -7.99 0.17 -0.03
N ALA A 52 -6.87 -0.31 0.50
CA ALA A 52 -5.96 0.48 1.33
C ALA A 52 -4.52 0.01 1.19
N ILE A 53 -3.59 0.87 1.61
CA ILE A 53 -2.16 0.60 1.64
C ILE A 53 -1.61 1.06 2.98
N GLY A 54 -0.73 0.26 3.60
CA GLY A 54 -0.12 0.59 4.89
C GLY A 54 1.25 -0.03 5.07
N HIS A 55 1.85 0.19 6.25
CA HIS A 55 3.15 -0.38 6.63
C HIS A 55 4.19 -0.27 5.51
N PHE A 56 4.27 0.93 4.95
CA PHE A 56 5.02 1.19 3.73
C PHE A 56 6.38 1.74 4.10
N SER A 57 7.44 1.04 3.73
CA SER A 57 8.81 1.52 3.81
C SER A 57 9.57 1.31 2.51
N ILE A 58 10.62 2.11 2.35
CA ILE A 58 11.58 1.99 1.26
C ILE A 58 12.99 1.92 1.85
N LYS A 59 13.81 1.07 1.28
CA LYS A 59 15.26 1.04 1.52
C LYS A 59 15.98 1.27 0.21
N ILE A 60 17.00 2.11 0.20
CA ILE A 60 17.78 2.43 -0.99
C ILE A 60 19.22 1.97 -0.73
N ASP A 61 19.75 1.11 -1.59
CA ASP A 61 21.08 0.51 -1.43
C ASP A 61 21.26 -0.09 -0.01
N ASN A 62 22.41 0.16 0.61
CA ASN A 62 22.76 -0.28 1.95
C ASN A 62 22.36 0.72 3.06
N ASP A 63 21.53 1.73 2.74
CA ASP A 63 21.05 2.68 3.73
C ASP A 63 19.99 2.07 4.65
N ASP A 64 19.65 2.80 5.72
CA ASP A 64 18.54 2.45 6.60
C ASP A 64 17.19 2.53 5.87
N SER A 65 16.26 1.66 6.27
CA SER A 65 14.87 1.71 5.77
C SER A 65 14.17 2.98 6.25
N LEU A 66 13.59 3.74 5.32
CA LEU A 66 12.71 4.86 5.60
C LEU A 66 11.25 4.40 5.66
N GLU A 67 10.64 4.55 6.83
CA GLU A 67 9.20 4.38 7.01
C GLU A 67 8.46 5.56 6.35
N LEU A 68 7.62 5.26 5.36
CA LEU A 68 6.81 6.22 4.63
C LEU A 68 5.41 6.31 5.26
N TRP A 69 4.75 5.17 5.49
CA TRP A 69 3.46 5.11 6.18
C TRP A 69 3.44 4.06 7.28
N LYS A 70 3.21 4.52 8.51
CA LYS A 70 3.04 3.67 9.68
C LYS A 70 1.66 3.01 9.77
N GLU A 71 0.63 3.76 9.41
CA GLU A 71 -0.77 3.31 9.46
C GLU A 71 -1.34 3.11 8.05
N PRO A 72 -2.22 2.10 7.86
CA PRO A 72 -2.96 1.95 6.62
C PRO A 72 -3.80 3.19 6.27
N THR A 73 -3.73 3.58 5.01
CA THR A 73 -4.47 4.69 4.42
C THR A 73 -5.40 4.15 3.32
N TRP A 74 -6.67 4.53 3.39
CA TRP A 74 -7.66 4.21 2.36
C TRP A 74 -7.25 4.83 1.03
N VAL A 75 -7.34 4.05 -0.05
CA VAL A 75 -7.13 4.56 -1.41
C VAL A 75 -8.45 4.53 -2.17
N ASN A 76 -8.53 5.24 -3.29
CA ASN A 76 -9.69 5.25 -4.20
C ASN A 76 -11.04 5.60 -3.53
N GLY A 77 -11.03 6.42 -2.47
CA GLY A 77 -12.25 6.84 -1.80
C GLY A 77 -13.00 5.72 -1.08
N CYS A 78 -12.40 4.53 -0.94
CA CYS A 78 -12.94 3.37 -0.23
C CYS A 78 -12.93 3.60 1.29
N GLN A 79 -13.63 4.63 1.75
CA GLN A 79 -13.83 4.90 3.18
C GLN A 79 -15.12 4.25 3.68
N CYS A 80 -15.52 4.59 4.90
CA CYS A 80 -16.47 3.88 5.76
C CYS A 80 -17.86 3.56 5.20
N LYS A 81 -18.28 4.13 4.05
CA LYS A 81 -19.62 3.87 3.50
C LYS A 81 -19.69 3.62 1.99
N ASN A 82 -18.60 3.81 1.22
CA ASN A 82 -18.68 3.88 -0.26
C ASN A 82 -17.53 3.14 -0.97
N CYS A 83 -17.28 1.87 -0.61
CA CYS A 83 -16.35 1.04 -1.38
C CYS A 83 -17.13 0.32 -2.48
N THR A 84 -17.13 0.87 -3.69
CA THR A 84 -17.68 0.21 -4.88
C THR A 84 -16.72 0.40 -6.04
N ASN A 85 -16.57 -0.63 -6.87
CA ASN A 85 -15.72 -0.62 -8.08
C ASN A 85 -14.28 -0.19 -7.81
N ILE A 86 -13.66 -0.76 -6.76
CA ILE A 86 -12.27 -0.50 -6.43
C ILE A 86 -11.39 -1.30 -7.39
N PRO A 87 -10.44 -0.65 -8.10
CA PRO A 87 -9.65 -1.32 -9.12
C PRO A 87 -8.67 -2.32 -8.51
N VAL A 88 -8.44 -3.42 -9.24
CA VAL A 88 -7.44 -4.44 -8.88
C VAL A 88 -6.00 -3.92 -8.94
N GLN A 89 -5.75 -2.86 -9.72
CA GLN A 89 -4.47 -2.16 -9.79
C GLN A 89 -4.62 -0.71 -9.33
N TYR A 90 -3.66 -0.24 -8.57
CA TYR A 90 -3.61 1.14 -8.11
C TYR A 90 -2.21 1.71 -8.25
N SER A 91 -2.11 2.85 -8.95
CA SER A 91 -0.86 3.57 -9.14
C SER A 91 -0.87 4.87 -8.35
N PHE A 92 0.24 5.18 -7.71
CA PHE A 92 0.39 6.41 -6.94
C PHE A 92 1.84 6.90 -6.91
N LEU A 93 1.98 8.19 -6.59
CA LEU A 93 3.26 8.83 -6.39
C LEU A 93 3.47 9.03 -4.90
N GLN A 94 4.58 8.51 -4.38
CA GLN A 94 4.97 8.67 -2.99
C GLN A 94 6.24 9.51 -2.90
N PRO A 95 6.15 10.77 -2.46
CA PRO A 95 7.32 11.56 -2.13
C PRO A 95 8.09 10.92 -0.98
N PHE A 96 9.42 10.93 -1.06
CA PHE A 96 10.32 10.56 0.02
C PHE A 96 11.41 11.61 0.16
N TYR A 97 11.79 11.94 1.39
CA TYR A 97 12.69 13.08 1.64
C TYR A 97 14.17 12.64 1.71
N MET A 98 14.67 12.05 0.61
CA MET A 98 16.08 11.71 0.45
C MET A 98 16.67 12.28 -0.82
N LYS A 99 18.00 12.29 -0.93
CA LYS A 99 18.68 12.60 -2.19
C LYS A 99 18.35 11.51 -3.22
N MET A 100 18.04 11.91 -4.44
CA MET A 100 17.78 10.98 -5.54
C MET A 100 19.03 10.10 -5.80
N PRO A 101 18.90 8.75 -5.72
CA PRO A 101 20.01 7.86 -6.01
C PRO A 101 20.36 7.84 -7.52
N PRO A 102 21.61 7.48 -7.87
CA PRO A 102 22.01 7.24 -9.26
C PRO A 102 21.19 6.16 -9.96
N LYS A 103 21.17 6.21 -11.30
CA LYS A 103 20.66 5.12 -12.13
C LYS A 103 21.44 3.84 -11.84
N GLY A 104 20.72 2.71 -11.72
CA GLY A 104 21.29 1.41 -11.38
C GLY A 104 21.43 1.14 -9.88
N THR A 105 21.09 2.11 -9.00
CA THR A 105 21.01 1.86 -7.57
C THR A 105 19.84 0.92 -7.25
N GLU A 106 20.08 -0.10 -6.42
CA GLU A 106 19.06 -1.01 -5.93
C GLU A 106 18.14 -0.30 -4.93
N PHE A 107 16.85 -0.61 -4.96
CA PHE A 107 15.94 -0.22 -3.91
C PHE A 107 14.97 -1.35 -3.59
N GLU A 108 14.51 -1.36 -2.34
CA GLU A 108 13.60 -2.35 -1.78
C GLU A 108 12.37 -1.65 -1.22
N ILE A 109 11.20 -2.25 -1.42
CA ILE A 109 9.91 -1.78 -0.94
C ILE A 109 9.31 -2.87 -0.05
N TRP A 110 8.84 -2.47 1.13
CA TRP A 110 7.95 -3.25 1.97
C TRP A 110 6.62 -2.52 2.07
N ILE A 111 5.52 -3.17 1.71
CA ILE A 111 4.21 -2.52 1.63
C ILE A 111 3.10 -3.52 2.00
N ALA A 112 2.21 -3.13 2.90
CA ALA A 112 0.99 -3.88 3.16
C ALA A 112 -0.11 -3.43 2.19
N ILE A 113 -0.64 -4.37 1.40
CA ILE A 113 -1.74 -4.14 0.47
C ILE A 113 -3.01 -4.74 1.05
N TYR A 114 -4.10 -3.98 1.08
CA TYR A 114 -5.40 -4.40 1.60
C TYR A 114 -6.43 -4.42 0.48
N TRP A 115 -7.22 -5.47 0.39
CA TRP A 115 -8.28 -5.63 -0.62
C TRP A 115 -9.48 -6.37 -0.04
N SER A 116 -10.56 -6.44 -0.83
CA SER A 116 -11.84 -7.04 -0.45
C SER A 116 -12.32 -6.53 0.91
N CYS A 117 -12.15 -5.23 1.15
CA CYS A 117 -12.53 -4.58 2.39
C CYS A 117 -14.05 -4.42 2.45
N LYS A 118 -14.73 -5.41 3.03
CA LYS A 118 -16.19 -5.46 3.04
C LYS A 118 -16.78 -4.41 3.98
N LEU A 119 -17.98 -3.94 3.62
CA LEU A 119 -18.80 -3.10 4.49
C LEU A 119 -19.38 -3.97 5.61
N ASP A 120 -19.08 -3.62 6.85
CA ASP A 120 -19.85 -4.05 8.00
C ASP A 120 -20.24 -2.83 8.85
N ASP A 121 -21.19 -3.01 9.77
CA ASP A 121 -21.62 -1.96 10.72
C ASP A 121 -20.60 -1.74 11.85
N SER A 122 -19.35 -2.19 11.68
CA SER A 122 -18.33 -2.13 12.71
C SER A 122 -17.44 -0.89 12.58
N SER A 123 -16.67 -0.62 13.63
CA SER A 123 -15.72 0.50 13.66
C SER A 123 -14.45 0.25 12.85
N PHE A 124 -14.31 -0.91 12.22
CA PHE A 124 -13.18 -1.31 11.38
C PHE A 124 -13.70 -2.05 10.15
N LYS A 125 -12.91 -2.20 9.09
CA LYS A 125 -13.34 -3.01 7.93
C LYS A 125 -12.46 -4.23 7.78
N PRO A 126 -13.01 -5.45 7.83
CA PRO A 126 -12.24 -6.66 7.57
C PRO A 126 -11.81 -6.66 6.10
N CYS A 127 -10.51 -6.74 5.90
CA CYS A 127 -9.86 -6.80 4.60
C CYS A 127 -8.99 -8.05 4.53
N HIS A 128 -8.81 -8.59 3.33
CA HIS A 128 -7.62 -9.39 3.06
C HIS A 128 -6.40 -8.45 3.06
N SER A 129 -5.28 -8.96 3.54
CA SER A 129 -4.03 -8.20 3.57
C SER A 129 -2.81 -9.07 3.38
N GLU A 130 -1.80 -8.52 2.72
CA GLU A 130 -0.52 -9.16 2.51
C GLU A 130 0.61 -8.12 2.58
N ASN A 131 1.68 -8.47 3.28
CA ASN A 131 2.91 -7.69 3.28
C ASN A 131 3.75 -8.13 2.09
N VAL A 132 3.90 -7.23 1.13
CA VAL A 132 4.62 -7.47 -0.11
C VAL A 132 6.02 -6.87 0.01
N TYR A 133 7.00 -7.69 -0.31
CA TYR A 133 8.37 -7.26 -0.57
C TYR A 133 8.61 -7.16 -2.07
N HIS A 134 9.23 -6.07 -2.51
CA HIS A 134 9.62 -5.87 -3.89
C HIS A 134 11.01 -5.25 -3.96
N ARG A 135 11.77 -5.63 -4.98
CA ARG A 135 13.11 -5.11 -5.26
C ARG A 135 13.22 -4.79 -6.74
N ASP A 136 13.76 -3.62 -7.05
CA ASP A 136 14.07 -3.20 -8.43
C ASP A 136 15.27 -2.23 -8.40
N TYR A 137 15.66 -1.72 -9.57
CA TYR A 137 16.75 -0.78 -9.75
C TYR A 137 16.24 0.52 -10.34
N VAL A 138 16.86 1.64 -9.95
CA VAL A 138 16.57 2.96 -10.52
C VAL A 138 16.86 2.94 -12.02
N ARG A 139 15.86 3.29 -12.84
CA ARG A 139 15.93 3.22 -14.31
C ARG A 139 16.51 4.46 -14.97
#